data_AF-A0A9E4I9Y1-F1
#
_entry.id   AF-A0A9E4I9Y1-F1
#
_cell.length_a   1.000
_cell.length_b   1.000
_cell.length_c   1.000
_cell.angle_alpha   90.00
_cell.angle_beta   90.00
_cell.angle_gamma   90.00
#
_symmetry.space_group_name_H-M   'P 1'
#
loop_
_entity.id
_entity.type
_entity.pdbx_description
1 polymer ?
#
loop_
_entity_poly.entity_id
_entity_poly.type
_entity_poly.pdbx_seq_one_letter_code
_entity_poly.pdbx_strand_id
1 'polypeptide(L)'
;MSAATSPTGTAPVAAPVAVVEFVSGGDLTALSRLVSDAVTRLVGEAEASLVVTELREEDYGSPDGSFSVQPVVEAAQTPPMLSSHRVVVARQLGIFGEARALDPLIDYLSEPLPTTRLLLVWEKGATQSQLRPAPAALRGAVEAAGGVCHRAEVGRGRAGRAWLTEQLATAQVVLDRAATDLLAEHLGEDRARVWAILDVLAGAYGPGSRLGTAEVAPFLGARGTVPPWELTDAIGKGDIAGALSCLQRLSGPEGMHPLQVLAILRNHVDRMRPEPAMRRLRPRCCARRACCAREAPRFPPARPWRPPAGWARTASERPSPCWRPPTWIFGAGRRSTPRQSSRFSSPASAR
;
A
#
# COMPACT_ATOMS: atom_id res chain seq x y z
N MET A 1 -15.20 72.49 -9.03
CA MET A 1 -16.16 71.47 -8.57
C MET A 1 -16.04 70.26 -9.48
N SER A 2 -15.49 69.16 -8.97
CA SER A 2 -15.75 67.78 -9.39
C SER A 2 -14.85 66.89 -8.53
N ALA A 3 -15.43 66.38 -7.45
CA ALA A 3 -14.79 65.42 -6.57
C ALA A 3 -14.85 64.02 -7.21
N ALA A 4 -13.72 63.34 -7.25
CA ALA A 4 -13.63 61.93 -7.59
C ALA A 4 -14.18 61.09 -6.43
N THR A 5 -15.12 60.20 -6.73
CA THR A 5 -15.60 59.17 -5.80
C THR A 5 -15.10 57.82 -6.30
N SER A 6 -14.14 57.24 -5.58
CA SER A 6 -13.71 55.84 -5.75
C SER A 6 -14.80 54.91 -5.19
N PRO A 7 -15.15 53.80 -5.87
CA PRO A 7 -16.00 52.78 -5.27
C PRO A 7 -15.14 51.84 -4.41
N THR A 8 -15.13 52.08 -3.10
CA THR A 8 -14.70 51.08 -2.10
C THR A 8 -15.79 50.00 -2.01
N GLY A 9 -15.68 48.99 -2.86
CA GLY A 9 -16.52 47.79 -2.79
C GLY A 9 -15.84 46.73 -1.92
N THR A 10 -16.03 46.79 -0.60
CA THR A 10 -15.71 45.68 0.29
C THR A 10 -16.68 44.55 -0.01
N ALA A 11 -16.23 43.52 -0.71
CA ALA A 11 -16.99 42.29 -0.89
C ALA A 11 -17.35 41.69 0.48
N PRO A 12 -18.56 41.12 0.66
CA PRO A 12 -18.90 40.45 1.90
C PRO A 12 -17.96 39.27 2.09
N VAL A 13 -17.10 39.34 3.12
CA VAL A 13 -16.29 38.20 3.57
C VAL A 13 -17.29 37.14 4.01
N ALA A 14 -17.43 36.08 3.20
CA ALA A 14 -18.26 34.93 3.53
C ALA A 14 -17.91 34.46 4.95
N ALA A 15 -18.92 34.28 5.80
CA ALA A 15 -18.72 33.79 7.16
C ALA A 15 -17.87 32.52 7.12
N PRO A 16 -16.81 32.42 7.95
CA PRO A 16 -15.92 31.28 7.91
C PRO A 16 -16.71 30.04 8.34
N VAL A 17 -16.95 29.13 7.41
CA VAL A 17 -17.53 27.81 7.69
C VAL A 17 -16.37 26.88 8.05
N ALA A 18 -16.51 26.12 9.12
CA ALA A 18 -15.54 25.09 9.46
C ALA A 18 -15.43 24.10 8.29
N VAL A 19 -14.24 23.93 7.74
CA VAL A 19 -13.98 22.96 6.66
C VAL A 19 -13.20 21.81 7.25
N VAL A 20 -13.83 20.65 7.33
CA VAL A 20 -13.18 19.41 7.76
C VAL A 20 -13.01 18.50 6.55
N GLU A 21 -11.80 18.08 6.27
CA GLU A 21 -11.49 17.11 5.22
C GLU A 21 -10.81 15.88 5.83
N PHE A 22 -11.21 14.71 5.38
CA PHE A 22 -10.63 13.44 5.80
C PHE A 22 -10.11 12.67 4.59
N VAL A 23 -8.81 12.36 4.57
CA VAL A 23 -8.17 11.60 3.50
C VAL A 23 -7.74 10.25 4.05
N SER A 24 -8.21 9.16 3.45
CA SER A 24 -7.80 7.80 3.82
C SER A 24 -7.28 7.05 2.62
N GLY A 25 -6.15 6.36 2.73
CA GLY A 25 -5.73 5.41 1.70
C GLY A 25 -4.41 4.72 1.96
N GLY A 26 -4.19 3.64 1.22
CA GLY A 26 -2.98 2.82 1.33
C GLY A 26 -1.92 3.12 0.27
N ASP A 27 -2.28 3.80 -0.82
CA ASP A 27 -1.33 4.21 -1.85
C ASP A 27 -0.71 5.56 -1.46
N LEU A 28 0.59 5.55 -1.15
CA LEU A 28 1.32 6.72 -0.66
C LEU A 28 1.39 7.85 -1.70
N THR A 29 1.48 7.51 -2.98
CA THR A 29 1.58 8.51 -4.05
C THR A 29 0.23 9.19 -4.22
N ALA A 30 -0.85 8.40 -4.20
CA ALA A 30 -2.22 8.94 -4.24
C ALA A 30 -2.58 9.78 -3.03
N LEU A 31 -2.15 9.33 -1.86
CA LEU A 31 -2.37 10.04 -0.62
C LEU A 31 -1.60 11.36 -0.62
N SER A 32 -0.31 11.35 -1.00
CA SER A 32 0.52 12.55 -1.07
C SER A 32 -0.05 13.61 -2.01
N ARG A 33 -0.53 13.20 -3.19
CA ARG A 33 -1.18 14.10 -4.16
C ARG A 33 -2.43 14.74 -3.57
N LEU A 34 -3.35 13.93 -3.03
CA LEU A 34 -4.61 14.41 -2.45
C LEU A 34 -4.39 15.32 -1.24
N VAL A 35 -3.43 15.00 -0.38
CA VAL A 35 -3.06 15.84 0.76
C VAL A 35 -2.50 17.17 0.28
N SER A 36 -1.61 17.17 -0.70
CA SER A 36 -1.03 18.40 -1.25
C SER A 36 -2.12 19.31 -1.85
N ASP A 37 -3.02 18.74 -2.67
CA ASP A 37 -4.14 19.50 -3.27
C ASP A 37 -5.13 20.02 -2.21
N ALA A 38 -5.41 19.22 -1.17
CA ALA A 38 -6.23 19.64 -0.05
C ALA A 38 -5.59 20.79 0.72
N VAL A 39 -4.30 20.70 1.06
CA VAL A 39 -3.57 21.79 1.74
C VAL A 39 -3.59 23.06 0.90
N THR A 40 -3.31 22.99 -0.40
CA THR A 40 -3.38 24.18 -1.28
C THR A 40 -4.76 24.83 -1.28
N ARG A 41 -5.85 24.04 -1.37
CA ARG A 41 -7.22 24.58 -1.27
C ARG A 41 -7.53 25.18 0.09
N LEU A 42 -7.13 24.51 1.17
CA LEU A 42 -7.42 24.94 2.54
C LEU A 42 -6.60 26.17 2.96
N VAL A 43 -5.41 26.38 2.39
CA VAL A 43 -4.61 27.61 2.59
C VAL A 43 -5.18 28.77 1.76
N GLY A 44 -5.57 28.52 0.50
CA GLY A 44 -6.07 29.56 -0.39
C GLY A 44 -5.04 30.67 -0.63
N GLU A 45 -5.46 31.93 -0.44
CA GLU A 45 -4.61 33.12 -0.65
C GLU A 45 -3.71 33.46 0.56
N ALA A 46 -3.80 32.71 1.66
CA ALA A 46 -3.01 32.99 2.85
C ALA A 46 -1.57 32.47 2.74
N GLU A 47 -0.65 33.04 3.53
CA GLU A 47 0.72 32.53 3.59
C GLU A 47 0.79 31.23 4.41
N ALA A 48 1.23 30.14 3.77
CA ALA A 48 1.24 28.80 4.38
C ALA A 48 2.04 28.74 5.68
N SER A 49 3.13 29.51 5.79
CA SER A 49 3.98 29.58 7.00
C SER A 49 3.24 30.10 8.23
N LEU A 50 2.22 30.93 8.04
CA LEU A 50 1.46 31.59 9.11
C LEU A 50 0.20 30.81 9.49
N VAL A 51 -0.42 30.11 8.53
CA VAL A 51 -1.72 29.46 8.75
C VAL A 51 -1.63 27.96 8.97
N VAL A 52 -0.60 27.28 8.47
CA VAL A 52 -0.50 25.81 8.52
C VAL A 52 0.21 25.35 9.79
N THR A 53 -0.44 24.46 10.53
CA THR A 53 0.18 23.66 11.59
C THR A 53 0.09 22.19 11.19
N GLU A 54 1.22 21.56 10.88
CA GLU A 54 1.29 20.13 10.59
C GLU A 54 1.64 19.38 11.88
N LEU A 55 0.84 18.38 12.21
CA LEU A 55 1.09 17.45 13.31
C LEU A 55 1.40 16.07 12.73
N ARG A 56 2.48 15.48 13.21
CA ARG A 56 2.99 14.17 12.78
C ARG A 56 2.98 13.20 13.95
N GLU A 57 3.37 11.97 13.66
CA GLU A 57 3.43 10.89 14.66
C GLU A 57 4.23 11.26 15.92
N GLU A 58 5.29 12.07 15.77
CA GLU A 58 6.12 12.55 16.88
C GLU A 58 5.37 13.46 17.86
N ASP A 59 4.40 14.25 17.37
CA ASP A 59 3.61 15.17 18.19
C ASP A 59 2.54 14.44 19.02
N TYR A 60 2.16 13.23 18.61
CA TYR A 60 1.16 12.43 19.33
C TYR A 60 1.76 11.65 20.50
N GLY A 61 3.08 11.49 20.52
CA GLY A 61 3.79 10.70 21.52
C GLY A 61 3.91 11.45 22.85
N SER A 62 3.46 10.81 23.93
CA SER A 62 3.76 11.23 25.29
C SER A 62 5.13 10.67 25.73
N PRO A 63 5.85 11.32 26.66
CA PRO A 63 7.09 10.79 27.24
C PRO A 63 6.98 9.37 27.81
N ASP A 64 5.76 8.96 28.18
CA ASP A 64 5.45 7.63 28.72
C ASP A 64 5.33 6.54 27.62
N GLY A 65 5.48 6.91 26.35
CA GLY A 65 5.36 6.00 25.19
C GLY A 65 3.92 5.71 24.77
N SER A 66 2.93 6.40 25.36
CA SER A 66 1.53 6.38 24.93
C SER A 66 1.29 7.41 23.81
N PHE A 67 0.34 7.13 22.93
CA PHE A 67 -0.08 8.05 21.88
C PHE A 67 -1.44 8.65 22.20
N SER A 68 -1.59 9.97 22.03
CA SER A 68 -2.84 10.70 22.25
C SER A 68 -3.16 11.63 21.09
N VAL A 69 -4.44 11.73 20.73
CA VAL A 69 -4.96 12.66 19.72
C VAL A 69 -5.13 14.09 20.25
N GLN A 70 -5.00 14.29 21.57
CA GLN A 70 -5.21 15.57 22.23
C GLN A 70 -4.47 16.77 21.59
N PRO A 71 -3.20 16.65 21.13
CA PRO A 71 -2.49 17.75 20.47
C PRO A 71 -3.21 18.26 19.21
N VAL A 72 -3.90 17.38 18.47
CA VAL A 72 -4.71 17.76 17.30
C VAL A 72 -5.90 18.61 17.72
N VAL A 73 -6.59 18.20 18.79
CA VAL A 73 -7.74 18.90 19.32
C VAL A 73 -7.34 20.28 19.85
N GLU A 74 -6.24 20.36 20.61
CA GLU A 74 -5.71 21.62 21.14
C GLU A 74 -5.30 22.59 20.02
N ALA A 75 -4.61 22.09 18.99
CA ALA A 75 -4.26 22.88 17.81
C ALA A 75 -5.51 23.38 17.07
N ALA A 76 -6.53 22.54 16.95
CA ALA A 76 -7.78 22.86 16.25
C ALA A 76 -8.71 23.80 17.05
N GLN A 77 -8.64 23.76 18.38
CA GLN A 77 -9.37 24.64 19.30
C GLN A 77 -8.68 26.00 19.55
N THR A 78 -7.46 26.18 19.08
CA THR A 78 -6.72 27.44 19.25
C THR A 78 -6.99 28.37 18.07
N PRO A 79 -7.71 29.50 18.26
CA PRO A 79 -8.01 30.42 17.18
C PRO A 79 -6.74 30.99 16.54
N PRO A 80 -6.76 31.31 15.23
CA PRO A 80 -5.62 31.94 14.57
C PRO A 80 -5.28 33.31 15.18
N MET A 81 -3.99 33.61 15.28
CA MET A 81 -3.50 34.96 15.56
C MET A 81 -3.05 35.59 14.25
N LEU A 82 -3.58 36.78 13.92
CA LEU A 82 -3.21 37.59 12.74
C LEU A 82 -3.57 37.00 11.36
N SER A 83 -4.32 35.88 11.30
CA SER A 83 -4.88 35.35 10.06
C SER A 83 -6.40 35.22 10.14
N SER A 84 -7.06 35.11 8.98
CA SER A 84 -8.51 34.91 8.91
C SER A 84 -8.94 33.49 9.30
N HIS A 85 -8.04 32.52 9.16
CA HIS A 85 -8.27 31.12 9.45
C HIS A 85 -6.95 30.40 9.77
N ARG A 86 -7.06 29.26 10.46
CA ARG A 86 -5.95 28.33 10.72
C ARG A 86 -6.18 27.03 9.95
N VAL A 87 -5.14 26.43 9.42
CA VAL A 87 -5.16 25.11 8.79
C VAL A 87 -4.39 24.13 9.67
N VAL A 88 -5.07 23.13 10.22
CA VAL A 88 -4.45 22.06 11.02
C VAL A 88 -4.41 20.79 10.18
N VAL A 89 -3.21 20.24 9.96
CA VAL A 89 -3.01 19.02 9.19
C VAL A 89 -2.53 17.92 10.13
N ALA A 90 -3.41 16.99 10.48
CA ALA A 90 -3.10 15.86 11.34
C ALA A 90 -2.74 14.64 10.47
N ARG A 91 -1.46 14.29 10.43
CA ARG A 91 -0.92 13.20 9.63
C ARG A 91 -0.72 11.92 10.42
N GLN A 92 -0.48 10.80 9.75
CA GLN A 92 -0.23 9.49 10.36
C GLN A 92 -1.25 9.05 11.43
N LEU A 93 -2.54 9.43 11.30
CA LEU A 93 -3.58 9.05 12.27
C LEU A 93 -3.85 7.54 12.31
N GLY A 94 -3.31 6.77 11.37
CA GLY A 94 -3.35 5.31 11.38
C GLY A 94 -2.78 4.68 12.66
N ILE A 95 -1.98 5.43 13.44
CA ILE A 95 -1.51 5.01 14.76
C ILE A 95 -2.66 4.65 15.72
N PHE A 96 -3.74 5.43 15.67
CA PHE A 96 -4.93 5.32 16.51
C PHE A 96 -5.92 4.30 15.98
N GLY A 97 -5.53 3.02 15.96
CA GLY A 97 -6.42 1.95 15.49
C GLY A 97 -7.64 1.67 16.39
N GLU A 98 -7.62 2.17 17.63
CA GLU A 98 -8.70 1.98 18.60
C GLU A 98 -9.66 3.15 18.58
N ALA A 99 -10.97 2.87 18.44
CA ALA A 99 -11.99 3.92 18.35
C ALA A 99 -11.97 4.87 19.57
N ARG A 100 -11.75 4.31 20.78
CA ARG A 100 -11.70 5.10 22.02
C ARG A 100 -10.59 6.15 22.05
N ALA A 101 -9.47 5.87 21.38
CA ALA A 101 -8.37 6.83 21.30
C ALA A 101 -8.73 8.06 20.46
N LEU A 102 -9.80 7.99 19.66
CA LEU A 102 -10.30 9.08 18.83
C LEU A 102 -11.51 9.80 19.44
N ASP A 103 -12.04 9.34 20.58
CA ASP A 103 -13.22 9.95 21.23
C ASP A 103 -13.06 11.48 21.41
N PRO A 104 -11.92 12.01 21.89
CA PRO A 104 -11.75 13.47 22.02
C PRO A 104 -11.83 14.23 20.70
N LEU A 105 -11.38 13.62 19.60
CA LEU A 105 -11.45 14.21 18.27
C LEU A 105 -12.87 14.15 17.72
N ILE A 106 -13.58 13.05 17.93
CA ILE A 106 -14.98 12.89 17.54
C ILE A 106 -15.86 13.90 18.29
N ASP A 107 -15.60 14.10 19.58
CA ASP A 107 -16.30 15.11 20.39
C ASP A 107 -16.05 16.52 19.84
N TYR A 108 -14.82 16.87 19.48
CA TYR A 108 -14.51 18.15 18.83
C TYR A 108 -15.24 18.34 17.49
N LEU A 109 -15.35 17.29 16.67
CA LEU A 109 -16.04 17.36 15.38
C LEU A 109 -17.55 17.64 15.50
N SER A 110 -18.15 17.49 16.69
CA SER A 110 -19.54 17.87 16.91
C SER A 110 -19.77 19.38 16.90
N GLU A 111 -18.77 20.18 17.28
CA GLU A 111 -18.81 21.64 17.29
C GLU A 111 -17.43 22.21 16.89
N PRO A 112 -17.05 22.10 15.60
CA PRO A 112 -15.75 22.56 15.13
C PRO A 112 -15.69 24.09 15.10
N LEU A 113 -14.51 24.65 15.36
CA LEU A 113 -14.34 26.10 15.29
C LEU A 113 -14.47 26.60 13.85
N PRO A 114 -15.30 27.63 13.58
CA PRO A 114 -15.52 28.15 12.24
C PRO A 114 -14.26 28.71 11.58
N THR A 115 -13.33 29.21 12.39
CA THR A 115 -12.05 29.77 11.95
C THR A 115 -10.97 28.72 11.68
N THR A 116 -11.22 27.46 12.01
CA THR A 116 -10.27 26.36 11.81
C THR A 116 -10.69 25.50 10.63
N ARG A 117 -9.73 25.22 9.75
CA ARG A 117 -9.82 24.25 8.67
C ARG A 117 -8.99 23.03 9.06
N LEU A 118 -9.61 21.87 9.12
CA LEU A 118 -8.98 20.65 9.63
C LEU A 118 -8.82 19.63 8.51
N LEU A 119 -7.58 19.15 8.31
CA LEU A 119 -7.26 18.06 7.39
C LEU A 119 -6.77 16.86 8.19
N LEU A 120 -7.55 15.79 8.19
CA LEU A 120 -7.25 14.54 8.87
C LEU A 120 -6.73 13.51 7.85
N VAL A 121 -5.50 13.05 8.01
CA VAL A 121 -4.84 12.13 7.07
C VAL A 121 -4.61 10.78 7.73
N TRP A 122 -5.35 9.79 7.25
CA TRP A 122 -5.25 8.40 7.67
C TRP A 122 -4.23 7.65 6.82
N GLU A 123 -2.96 7.77 7.22
CA GLU A 123 -1.83 7.07 6.60
C GLU A 123 -1.07 6.21 7.64
N LYS A 124 -0.18 5.36 7.13
CA LYS A 124 0.64 4.47 7.94
C LYS A 124 1.71 5.29 8.69
N GLY A 125 1.75 5.14 10.01
CA GLY A 125 2.84 5.67 10.84
C GLY A 125 4.16 4.91 10.65
N ALA A 126 5.28 5.57 10.93
CA ALA A 126 6.63 5.01 10.91
C ALA A 126 6.78 3.82 11.86
N THR A 127 6.15 3.87 13.05
CA THR A 127 6.22 2.79 14.05
C THR A 127 5.32 1.59 13.70
N GLN A 128 4.42 1.73 12.71
CA GLN A 128 3.47 0.67 12.37
C GLN A 128 4.01 -0.30 11.32
N SER A 129 3.70 -1.59 11.47
CA SER A 129 3.98 -2.57 10.43
C SER A 129 2.95 -2.51 9.29
N GLN A 130 1.67 -2.32 9.63
CA GLN A 130 0.54 -2.30 8.70
C GLN A 130 -0.43 -1.17 9.05
N LEU A 131 -1.09 -0.63 8.02
CA LEU A 131 -2.16 0.35 8.19
C LEU A 131 -3.44 -0.36 8.62
N ARG A 132 -3.96 0.00 9.80
CA ARG A 132 -5.30 -0.43 10.22
C ARG A 132 -6.37 0.35 9.45
N PRO A 133 -7.53 -0.26 9.16
CA PRO A 133 -8.61 0.44 8.46
C PRO A 133 -9.10 1.62 9.31
N ALA A 134 -9.45 2.72 8.64
CA ALA A 134 -10.01 3.89 9.29
C ALA A 134 -11.34 3.54 10.02
N PRO A 135 -11.50 3.91 11.30
CA PRO A 135 -12.75 3.70 12.03
C PRO A 135 -13.94 4.38 11.35
N ALA A 136 -15.05 3.65 11.21
CA ALA A 136 -16.29 4.19 10.63
C ALA A 136 -16.85 5.36 11.45
N ALA A 137 -16.63 5.36 12.77
CA ALA A 137 -17.05 6.44 13.66
C ALA A 137 -16.40 7.78 13.29
N LEU A 138 -15.11 7.79 12.95
CA LEU A 138 -14.41 9.01 12.53
C LEU A 138 -14.97 9.53 11.20
N ARG A 139 -15.17 8.63 10.22
CA ARG A 139 -15.75 9.00 8.93
C ARG A 139 -17.15 9.59 9.10
N GLY A 140 -17.99 8.94 9.92
CA GLY A 140 -19.35 9.42 10.21
C GLY A 140 -19.36 10.76 10.95
N ALA A 141 -18.41 11.00 11.86
CA ALA A 141 -18.28 12.27 12.56
C ALA A 141 -17.89 13.41 11.60
N VAL A 142 -16.96 13.16 10.67
CA VAL A 142 -16.58 14.15 9.64
C VAL A 142 -17.76 14.47 8.72
N GLU A 143 -18.50 13.46 8.27
CA GLU A 143 -19.70 13.66 7.44
C GLU A 143 -20.81 14.42 8.19
N ALA A 144 -21.01 14.11 9.49
CA ALA A 144 -21.97 14.83 10.35
C ALA A 144 -21.58 16.30 10.58
N ALA A 145 -20.28 16.60 10.61
CA ALA A 145 -19.75 17.97 10.67
C ALA A 145 -19.86 18.72 9.33
N GLY A 146 -20.39 18.09 8.27
CA GLY A 146 -20.47 18.65 6.92
C GLY A 146 -19.15 18.59 6.14
N GLY A 147 -18.19 17.80 6.63
CA GLY A 147 -16.88 17.61 6.02
C GLY A 147 -16.86 16.63 4.85
N VAL A 148 -15.77 16.64 4.08
CA VAL A 148 -15.60 15.80 2.89
C VAL A 148 -14.62 14.66 3.16
N CYS A 149 -15.00 13.44 2.79
CA CYS A 149 -14.16 12.25 2.92
C CYS A 149 -13.60 11.81 1.56
N HIS A 150 -12.28 11.89 1.40
CA HIS A 150 -11.54 11.43 0.23
C HIS A 150 -10.89 10.07 0.49
N ARG A 151 -10.80 9.28 -0.58
CA ARG A 151 -10.20 7.96 -0.55
C ARG A 151 -9.08 7.85 -1.59
N ALA A 152 -7.85 7.74 -1.11
CA ALA A 152 -6.65 7.56 -1.92
C ALA A 152 -6.48 6.07 -2.29
N GLU A 153 -7.41 5.53 -3.07
CA GLU A 153 -7.36 4.15 -3.55
C GLU A 153 -7.20 4.10 -5.06
N VAL A 154 -6.04 3.63 -5.49
CA VAL A 154 -5.78 3.22 -6.86
C VAL A 154 -6.30 1.79 -6.98
N GLY A 155 -7.53 1.63 -7.49
CA GLY A 155 -8.18 0.33 -7.60
C GLY A 155 -7.32 -0.73 -8.32
N ARG A 156 -7.67 -2.01 -8.16
CA ARG A 156 -6.97 -3.12 -8.85
C ARG A 156 -7.72 -3.60 -10.08
N GLY A 157 -6.99 -4.16 -11.06
CA GLY A 157 -7.56 -4.76 -12.26
C GLY A 157 -8.47 -3.78 -13.04
N ARG A 158 -9.75 -4.14 -13.22
CA ARG A 158 -10.72 -3.30 -13.94
C ARG A 158 -10.95 -1.94 -13.27
N ALA A 159 -11.03 -1.90 -11.94
CA ALA A 159 -11.22 -0.65 -11.20
C ALA A 159 -10.02 0.29 -11.37
N GLY A 160 -8.80 -0.27 -11.38
CA GLY A 160 -7.58 0.51 -11.65
C GLY A 160 -7.53 1.08 -13.06
N ARG A 161 -8.03 0.34 -14.07
CA ARG A 161 -8.15 0.85 -15.44
C ARG A 161 -9.18 1.97 -15.57
N ALA A 162 -10.33 1.84 -14.90
CA ALA A 162 -11.35 2.89 -14.86
C ALA A 162 -10.79 4.16 -14.21
N TRP A 163 -10.16 4.01 -13.04
CA TRP A 163 -9.48 5.10 -12.34
C TRP A 163 -8.44 5.80 -13.23
N LEU A 164 -7.59 5.04 -13.93
CA LEU A 164 -6.60 5.60 -14.84
C LEU A 164 -7.26 6.44 -15.95
N THR A 165 -8.38 5.96 -16.48
CA THR A 165 -9.13 6.67 -17.53
C THR A 165 -9.72 7.99 -17.00
N GLU A 166 -10.23 7.99 -15.77
CA GLU A 166 -10.73 9.20 -15.09
C GLU A 166 -9.61 10.22 -14.85
N GLN A 167 -8.42 9.76 -14.43
CA GLN A 167 -7.27 10.64 -14.26
C GLN A 167 -6.82 11.25 -15.58
N LEU A 168 -6.79 10.47 -16.66
CA LEU A 168 -6.47 10.96 -18.00
C LEU A 168 -7.49 11.97 -18.54
N ALA A 169 -8.77 11.82 -18.18
CA ALA A 169 -9.81 12.76 -18.58
C ALA A 169 -9.69 14.12 -17.89
N THR A 170 -9.10 14.16 -16.68
CA THR A 170 -8.87 15.38 -15.91
C THR A 170 -7.53 16.03 -16.25
N ALA A 171 -6.67 15.33 -17.00
CA ALA A 171 -5.34 15.79 -17.35
C ALA A 171 -5.39 16.95 -18.35
N GLN A 172 -4.35 17.78 -18.34
CA GLN A 172 -4.20 18.87 -19.29
C GLN A 172 -3.81 18.39 -20.70
N VAL A 173 -3.39 17.14 -20.85
CA VAL A 173 -2.97 16.54 -22.13
C VAL A 173 -3.96 15.47 -22.58
N VAL A 174 -4.20 15.39 -23.88
CA VAL A 174 -5.11 14.39 -24.46
C VAL A 174 -4.29 13.25 -25.05
N LEU A 175 -4.46 12.04 -24.54
CA LEU A 175 -3.79 10.86 -25.07
C LEU A 175 -4.68 10.12 -26.07
N ASP A 176 -4.10 9.70 -27.19
CA ASP A 176 -4.75 8.77 -28.09
C ASP A 176 -5.02 7.43 -27.40
N ARG A 177 -5.98 6.65 -27.93
CA ARG A 177 -6.33 5.34 -27.37
C ARG A 177 -5.12 4.40 -27.29
N ALA A 178 -4.30 4.36 -28.33
CA ALA A 178 -3.10 3.54 -28.37
C ALA A 178 -2.06 3.98 -27.32
N ALA A 179 -1.94 5.28 -27.07
CA ALA A 179 -1.05 5.82 -26.04
C ALA A 179 -1.57 5.50 -24.62
N THR A 180 -2.89 5.58 -24.42
CA THR A 180 -3.55 5.19 -23.17
C THR A 180 -3.36 3.71 -22.85
N ASP A 181 -3.55 2.83 -23.84
CA ASP A 181 -3.36 1.38 -23.66
C ASP A 181 -1.89 1.04 -23.36
N LEU A 182 -0.95 1.69 -24.07
CA LEU A 182 0.49 1.55 -23.83
C LEU A 182 0.84 1.98 -22.40
N LEU A 183 0.36 3.15 -21.95
CA LEU A 183 0.59 3.67 -20.61
C LEU A 183 0.01 2.73 -19.53
N ALA A 184 -1.22 2.25 -19.73
CA ALA A 184 -1.87 1.33 -18.79
C ALA A 184 -1.09 0.01 -18.64
N GLU A 185 -0.60 -0.54 -19.75
CA GLU A 185 0.18 -1.77 -19.74
C GLU A 185 1.57 -1.58 -19.10
N HIS A 186 2.21 -0.46 -19.42
CA HIS A 186 3.54 -0.13 -18.89
C HIS A 186 3.53 0.13 -17.38
N LEU A 187 2.51 0.82 -16.87
CA LEU A 187 2.37 1.13 -15.44
C LEU A 187 2.02 -0.10 -14.58
N GLY A 188 1.23 -1.05 -15.11
CA GLY A 188 0.86 -2.25 -14.33
C GLY A 188 0.11 -1.91 -13.04
N GLU A 189 0.66 -2.30 -11.89
CA GLU A 189 0.10 -1.96 -10.56
C GLU A 189 0.49 -0.55 -10.07
N ASP A 190 1.57 0.05 -10.59
CA ASP A 190 2.10 1.35 -10.15
C ASP A 190 1.38 2.51 -10.84
N ARG A 191 0.04 2.50 -10.81
CA ARG A 191 -0.78 3.44 -11.60
C ARG A 191 -0.68 4.87 -11.07
N ALA A 192 -0.36 5.08 -9.80
CA ALA A 192 -0.20 6.41 -9.22
C ALA A 192 0.94 7.22 -9.86
N ARG A 193 1.92 6.57 -10.49
CA ARG A 193 2.98 7.23 -11.24
C ARG A 193 2.45 8.00 -12.47
N VAL A 194 1.21 7.74 -12.88
CA VAL A 194 0.57 8.45 -14.00
C VAL A 194 0.61 9.96 -13.82
N TRP A 195 0.41 10.49 -12.60
CA TRP A 195 0.39 11.94 -12.39
C TRP A 195 1.73 12.58 -12.73
N ALA A 196 2.83 12.01 -12.25
CA ALA A 196 4.16 12.52 -12.55
C ALA A 196 4.46 12.50 -14.06
N ILE A 197 4.02 11.44 -14.76
CA ILE A 197 4.18 11.35 -16.21
C ILE A 197 3.32 12.42 -16.91
N LEU A 198 2.08 12.63 -16.46
CA LEU A 198 1.19 13.64 -17.04
C LEU A 198 1.70 15.07 -16.81
N ASP A 199 2.24 15.36 -15.63
CA ASP A 199 2.83 16.66 -15.32
C ASP A 199 4.05 16.94 -16.21
N VAL A 200 4.89 15.93 -16.43
CA VAL A 200 6.03 16.03 -17.37
C VAL A 200 5.57 16.23 -18.81
N LEU A 201 4.56 15.48 -19.25
CA LEU A 201 4.01 15.62 -20.61
C LEU A 201 3.36 16.99 -20.82
N ALA A 202 2.61 17.48 -19.84
CA ALA A 202 2.00 18.81 -19.87
C ALA A 202 3.06 19.91 -19.91
N GLY A 203 4.15 19.77 -19.14
CA GLY A 203 5.28 20.69 -19.17
C GLY A 203 6.07 20.67 -20.48
N ALA A 204 6.20 19.50 -21.13
CA ALA A 204 6.98 19.35 -22.36
C ALA A 204 6.24 19.80 -23.63
N TYR A 205 4.95 19.47 -23.75
CA TYR A 205 4.15 19.71 -24.96
C TYR A 205 3.11 20.84 -24.81
N GLY A 206 2.88 21.31 -23.59
CA GLY A 206 1.89 22.33 -23.28
C GLY A 206 0.46 21.79 -23.09
N PRO A 207 -0.42 22.59 -22.48
CA PRO A 207 -1.80 22.19 -22.22
C PRO A 207 -2.60 22.06 -23.55
N GLY A 208 -3.41 21.01 -23.66
CA GLY A 208 -4.30 20.74 -24.79
C GLY A 208 -3.68 19.97 -25.96
N SER A 209 -2.40 19.59 -25.88
CA SER A 209 -1.75 18.79 -26.92
C SER A 209 -2.33 17.38 -27.01
N ARG A 210 -2.51 16.88 -28.24
CA ARG A 210 -2.84 15.47 -28.51
C ARG A 210 -1.56 14.66 -28.70
N LEU A 211 -1.39 13.61 -27.91
CA LEU A 211 -0.17 12.80 -27.89
C LEU A 211 -0.46 11.36 -28.30
N GLY A 212 0.34 10.86 -29.24
CA GLY A 212 0.33 9.49 -29.69
C GLY A 212 1.33 8.62 -28.93
N THR A 213 1.53 7.39 -29.41
CA THR A 213 2.45 6.44 -28.78
C THR A 213 3.92 6.86 -28.90
N ALA A 214 4.28 7.54 -29.99
CA ALA A 214 5.66 7.99 -30.25
C ALA A 214 6.09 9.09 -29.26
N GLU A 215 5.16 9.99 -28.91
CA GLU A 215 5.42 11.09 -27.99
C GLU A 215 5.47 10.63 -26.53
N VAL A 216 4.67 9.63 -26.17
CA VAL A 216 4.59 9.12 -24.78
C VAL A 216 5.72 8.14 -24.46
N ALA A 217 6.11 7.27 -25.40
CA ALA A 217 7.07 6.18 -25.16
C ALA A 217 8.40 6.62 -24.49
N PRO A 218 9.02 7.76 -24.84
CA PRO A 218 10.26 8.22 -24.20
C PRO A 218 10.13 8.54 -22.71
N PHE A 219 8.94 8.92 -22.24
CA PHE A 219 8.71 9.41 -20.88
C PHE A 219 8.29 8.32 -19.88
N LEU A 220 8.07 7.10 -20.34
CA LEU A 220 7.51 6.02 -19.51
C LEU A 220 8.49 5.42 -18.50
N GLY A 221 9.80 5.58 -18.75
CA GLY A 221 10.86 5.06 -17.88
C GLY A 221 10.77 3.55 -17.64
N ALA A 222 11.09 3.12 -16.42
CA ALA A 222 11.05 1.71 -16.02
C ALA A 222 9.62 1.13 -16.04
N ARG A 223 9.46 -0.13 -16.46
CA ARG A 223 8.15 -0.81 -16.40
C ARG A 223 7.70 -0.95 -14.95
N GLY A 224 6.42 -0.67 -14.69
CA GLY A 224 5.83 -0.87 -13.38
C GLY A 224 5.66 -2.36 -13.04
N THR A 225 5.45 -2.63 -11.76
CA THR A 225 5.32 -3.99 -11.24
C THR A 225 4.03 -4.68 -11.69
N VAL A 226 4.03 -6.00 -11.60
CA VAL A 226 2.85 -6.86 -11.84
C VAL A 226 2.43 -7.53 -10.54
N PRO A 227 1.15 -7.92 -10.39
CA PRO A 227 0.77 -8.64 -9.21
C PRO A 227 1.45 -10.03 -9.15
N PRO A 228 1.84 -10.52 -7.97
CA PRO A 228 2.61 -11.76 -7.84
C PRO A 228 1.96 -13.02 -8.45
N TRP A 229 0.62 -13.05 -8.48
CA TRP A 229 -0.13 -14.18 -9.00
C TRP A 229 -0.08 -14.30 -10.52
N GLU A 230 0.19 -13.22 -11.27
CA GLU A 230 0.37 -13.28 -12.73
C GLU A 230 1.57 -14.15 -13.12
N LEU A 231 2.65 -14.11 -12.33
CA LEU A 231 3.81 -14.99 -12.51
C LEU A 231 3.40 -16.45 -12.34
N THR A 232 2.69 -16.80 -11.25
CA THR A 232 2.29 -18.18 -11.00
C THR A 232 1.24 -18.68 -12.00
N ASP A 233 0.38 -17.79 -12.50
CA ASP A 233 -0.60 -18.12 -13.54
C ASP A 233 0.06 -18.38 -14.90
N ALA A 234 1.06 -17.56 -15.27
CA ALA A 234 1.84 -17.79 -16.49
C ALA A 234 2.59 -19.13 -16.44
N ILE A 235 3.18 -19.46 -15.28
CA ILE A 235 3.82 -20.77 -15.04
C ILE A 235 2.79 -21.90 -15.16
N GLY A 236 1.62 -21.76 -14.53
CA GLY A 236 0.55 -22.77 -14.59
C GLY A 236 0.01 -23.01 -16.01
N LYS A 237 -0.03 -21.96 -16.85
CA LYS A 237 -0.42 -22.05 -18.27
C LYS A 237 0.69 -22.60 -19.18
N GLY A 238 1.93 -22.64 -18.70
CA GLY A 238 3.10 -23.00 -19.52
C GLY A 238 3.57 -21.87 -20.46
N ASP A 239 3.18 -20.63 -20.19
CA ASP A 239 3.65 -19.46 -20.95
C ASP A 239 5.02 -19.00 -20.43
N ILE A 240 6.08 -19.46 -21.10
CA ILE A 240 7.46 -19.16 -20.71
C ILE A 240 7.78 -17.69 -20.89
N ALA A 241 7.35 -17.08 -22.00
CA ALA A 241 7.65 -15.68 -22.29
C ALA A 241 6.94 -14.75 -21.30
N GLY A 242 5.66 -15.02 -21.03
CA GLY A 242 4.89 -14.30 -20.02
C GLY A 242 5.49 -14.44 -18.62
N ALA A 243 5.91 -15.65 -18.23
CA ALA A 243 6.51 -15.88 -16.93
C ALA A 243 7.84 -15.14 -16.74
N LEU A 244 8.71 -15.14 -17.75
CA LEU A 244 9.98 -14.39 -17.71
C LEU A 244 9.74 -12.87 -17.66
N SER A 245 8.79 -12.36 -18.43
CA SER A 245 8.41 -10.94 -18.39
C SER A 245 7.88 -10.55 -17.00
N CYS A 246 6.99 -11.35 -16.41
CA CYS A 246 6.49 -11.12 -15.06
C CYS A 246 7.62 -11.14 -14.02
N LEU A 247 8.55 -12.11 -14.11
CA LEU A 247 9.68 -12.22 -13.20
C LEU A 247 10.60 -10.99 -13.24
N GLN A 248 10.89 -10.49 -14.45
CA GLN A 248 11.71 -9.28 -14.63
C GLN A 248 11.04 -8.05 -14.04
N ARG A 249 9.72 -7.90 -14.23
CA ARG A 249 8.93 -6.80 -13.64
C ARG A 249 8.88 -6.89 -12.12
N LEU A 250 8.69 -8.09 -11.58
CA LEU A 250 8.66 -8.33 -10.13
C LEU A 250 10.02 -8.13 -9.46
N SER A 251 11.12 -8.35 -10.18
CA SER A 251 12.49 -8.19 -9.67
C SER A 251 13.10 -6.83 -10.04
N GLY A 252 12.29 -5.90 -10.56
CA GLY A 252 12.71 -4.56 -10.95
C GLY A 252 13.12 -3.68 -9.75
N PRO A 253 13.55 -2.43 -10.02
CA PRO A 253 14.07 -1.52 -8.98
C PRO A 253 13.08 -1.24 -7.85
N GLU A 254 11.79 -1.15 -8.20
CA GLU A 254 10.67 -0.91 -7.28
C GLU A 254 9.89 -2.20 -6.98
N GLY A 255 10.44 -3.35 -7.39
CA GLY A 255 9.82 -4.65 -7.27
C GLY A 255 10.02 -5.32 -5.91
N MET A 256 9.58 -6.57 -5.83
CA MET A 256 9.79 -7.42 -4.67
C MET A 256 11.25 -7.84 -4.54
N HIS A 257 11.69 -8.02 -3.29
CA HIS A 257 13.00 -8.60 -3.02
C HIS A 257 13.09 -10.02 -3.62
N PRO A 258 14.22 -10.43 -4.24
CA PRO A 258 14.35 -11.73 -4.91
C PRO A 258 14.00 -12.94 -4.02
N LEU A 259 14.29 -12.88 -2.72
CA LEU A 259 13.91 -13.94 -1.77
C LEU A 259 12.39 -14.07 -1.59
N GLN A 260 11.63 -12.98 -1.71
CA GLN A 260 10.16 -13.04 -1.65
C GLN A 260 9.61 -13.74 -2.90
N VAL A 261 10.18 -13.44 -4.08
CA VAL A 261 9.83 -14.11 -5.34
C VAL A 261 10.15 -15.60 -5.26
N LEU A 262 11.32 -15.97 -4.73
CA LEU A 262 11.70 -17.36 -4.48
C LEU A 262 10.71 -18.06 -3.52
N ALA A 263 10.27 -17.39 -2.45
CA ALA A 263 9.28 -17.95 -1.54
C ALA A 263 7.93 -18.19 -2.24
N ILE A 264 7.47 -17.27 -3.09
CA ILE A 264 6.25 -17.43 -3.91
C ILE A 264 6.38 -18.63 -4.84
N LEU A 265 7.49 -18.74 -5.58
CA LEU A 265 7.76 -19.85 -6.48
C LEU A 265 7.82 -21.18 -5.74
N ARG A 266 8.50 -21.22 -4.58
CA ARG A 266 8.58 -22.42 -3.75
C ARG A 266 7.21 -22.87 -3.29
N ASN A 267 6.39 -21.94 -2.78
CA ASN A 267 5.03 -22.23 -2.34
C ASN A 267 4.14 -22.72 -3.49
N HIS A 268 4.30 -22.17 -4.70
CA HIS A 268 3.59 -22.62 -5.89
C HIS A 268 3.96 -24.06 -6.28
N VAL A 269 5.25 -24.40 -6.29
CA VAL A 269 5.72 -25.77 -6.56
C VAL A 269 5.22 -26.75 -5.49
N ASP A 270 5.26 -26.36 -4.21
CA ASP A 270 4.79 -27.22 -3.13
C ASP A 270 3.27 -27.46 -3.21
N ARG A 271 2.48 -26.50 -3.70
CA ARG A 271 1.04 -26.70 -4.01
C ARG A 271 0.79 -27.63 -5.19
N MET A 272 1.67 -27.64 -6.20
CA MET A 272 1.56 -28.56 -7.34
C MET A 272 2.01 -29.98 -7.02
N ARG A 273 2.78 -30.17 -5.94
CA ARG A 273 3.17 -31.51 -5.50
C ARG A 273 1.91 -32.24 -5.03
N PRO A 274 1.60 -33.42 -5.60
CA PRO A 274 0.52 -34.24 -5.07
C PRO A 274 0.86 -34.58 -3.62
N GLU A 275 0.00 -34.14 -2.70
CA GLU A 275 0.18 -34.41 -1.28
C GLU A 275 0.20 -35.93 -1.06
N PRO A 276 1.27 -36.53 -0.48
CA PRO A 276 1.33 -37.96 -0.22
C PRO A 276 0.24 -38.45 0.76
N ALA A 277 -0.45 -37.52 1.43
CA ALA A 277 -1.44 -37.79 2.47
C ALA A 277 -2.73 -38.45 1.96
N MET A 278 -3.07 -38.32 0.66
CA MET A 278 -4.26 -38.97 0.11
C MET A 278 -4.03 -40.44 -0.32
N ARG A 279 -2.84 -41.01 -0.06
CA ARG A 279 -2.52 -42.43 -0.34
C ARG A 279 -2.61 -43.34 0.89
N ARG A 280 -3.12 -42.85 2.03
CA ARG A 280 -3.30 -43.61 3.27
C ARG A 280 -4.73 -43.56 3.85
N LEU A 281 -5.75 -43.43 3.02
CA LEU A 281 -7.08 -43.95 3.35
C LEU A 281 -7.28 -45.28 2.61
N ARG A 282 -6.49 -46.29 2.99
CA ARG A 282 -6.97 -47.67 2.82
C ARG A 282 -8.15 -47.81 3.79
N PRO A 283 -9.37 -48.10 3.33
CA PRO A 283 -10.48 -48.32 4.25
C PRO A 283 -10.21 -49.62 5.02
N ARG A 284 -9.68 -49.50 6.24
CA ARG A 284 -9.95 -50.49 7.28
C ARG A 284 -11.40 -50.26 7.69
N CYS A 285 -12.33 -50.81 6.91
CA CYS A 285 -13.73 -51.10 7.24
C CYS A 285 -14.52 -51.27 5.94
N CYS A 286 -14.47 -52.47 5.34
CA CYS A 286 -15.50 -52.97 4.43
C CYS A 286 -15.56 -54.50 4.51
N ALA A 287 -15.78 -55.01 5.73
CA ALA A 287 -16.43 -56.30 5.90
C ALA A 287 -17.96 -56.10 5.74
N ARG A 288 -18.41 -55.78 4.52
CA ARG A 288 -19.76 -55.99 3.96
C ARG A 288 -19.84 -55.28 2.60
N ARG A 289 -20.05 -56.07 1.56
CA ARG A 289 -19.73 -55.80 0.15
C ARG A 289 -20.84 -55.07 -0.64
N ALA A 290 -21.67 -54.23 -0.02
CA ALA A 290 -22.96 -53.88 -0.66
C ALA A 290 -23.32 -52.39 -0.84
N CYS A 291 -22.67 -51.39 -0.23
CA CYS A 291 -23.27 -50.03 -0.22
C CYS A 291 -22.69 -48.95 -1.17
N CYS A 292 -21.43 -48.98 -1.58
CA CYS A 292 -20.83 -47.80 -2.25
C CYS A 292 -20.67 -47.97 -3.77
N ALA A 293 -21.75 -48.30 -4.47
CA ALA A 293 -21.83 -48.18 -5.92
C ALA A 293 -23.04 -47.30 -6.28
N ARG A 294 -22.90 -45.98 -6.15
CA ARG A 294 -23.64 -45.02 -6.95
C ARG A 294 -22.97 -43.63 -6.89
N GLU A 295 -22.53 -43.20 -8.08
CA GLU A 295 -22.21 -41.84 -8.52
C GLU A 295 -21.01 -41.11 -7.91
N ALA A 296 -19.84 -41.34 -8.51
CA ALA A 296 -18.77 -40.34 -8.58
C ALA A 296 -18.77 -39.69 -9.98
N PRO A 297 -18.68 -38.34 -10.10
CA PRO A 297 -18.59 -37.68 -11.40
C PRO A 297 -17.28 -38.05 -12.11
N ARG A 298 -17.38 -38.47 -13.37
CA ARG A 298 -16.24 -38.82 -14.23
C ARG A 298 -15.48 -37.55 -14.63
N PHE A 299 -14.41 -37.22 -13.90
CA PHE A 299 -13.38 -36.32 -14.41
C PHE A 299 -12.54 -37.05 -15.46
N PRO A 300 -12.22 -36.44 -16.63
CA PRO A 300 -11.27 -37.00 -17.56
C PRO A 300 -9.87 -37.03 -16.93
N PRO A 301 -9.05 -38.08 -17.16
CA PRO A 301 -7.73 -38.17 -16.57
C PRO A 301 -6.84 -37.04 -17.09
N ALA A 302 -6.29 -36.24 -16.16
CA ALA A 302 -5.26 -35.26 -16.47
C ALA A 302 -4.08 -35.98 -17.16
N ARG A 303 -3.70 -35.50 -18.35
CA ARG A 303 -2.52 -36.00 -19.05
C ARG A 303 -1.29 -35.71 -18.18
N PRO A 304 -0.48 -36.72 -17.80
CA PRO A 304 0.75 -36.47 -17.06
C PRO A 304 1.70 -35.65 -17.93
N TRP A 305 2.24 -34.58 -17.35
CA TRP A 305 3.27 -33.75 -17.96
C TRP A 305 4.46 -34.63 -18.39
N ARG A 306 4.86 -34.53 -19.66
CA ARG A 306 6.05 -35.20 -20.21
C ARG A 306 7.13 -34.15 -20.44
N PRO A 307 8.34 -34.30 -19.88
CA PRO A 307 9.45 -33.41 -20.19
C PRO A 307 9.85 -33.54 -21.67
N PRO A 308 10.36 -32.47 -22.31
CA PRO A 308 10.84 -32.52 -23.70
C PRO A 308 11.97 -33.55 -23.88
N ALA A 309 12.03 -34.14 -25.08
CA ALA A 309 13.08 -35.10 -25.45
C ALA A 309 14.46 -34.42 -25.38
N GLY A 310 15.25 -34.82 -24.37
CA GLY A 310 16.56 -34.24 -24.08
C GLY A 310 16.92 -34.25 -22.59
N TRP A 311 15.94 -34.37 -21.70
CA TRP A 311 16.14 -34.41 -20.25
C TRP A 311 16.42 -35.80 -19.66
N ALA A 312 16.55 -36.84 -20.50
CA ALA A 312 16.86 -38.19 -20.07
C ALA A 312 18.36 -38.50 -20.25
N ARG A 313 19.18 -38.10 -19.28
CA ARG A 313 20.37 -38.85 -18.76
C ARG A 313 21.20 -37.98 -17.81
N THR A 314 20.98 -38.16 -16.51
CA THR A 314 22.00 -38.14 -15.43
C THR A 314 21.36 -38.72 -14.16
N ALA A 315 20.99 -39.99 -14.20
CA ALA A 315 20.60 -40.74 -13.00
C ALA A 315 21.37 -42.05 -12.96
N SER A 316 22.70 -41.93 -12.87
CA SER A 316 23.61 -43.03 -12.54
C SER A 316 24.69 -42.55 -11.58
N GLU A 317 24.33 -41.78 -10.56
CA GLU A 317 25.17 -41.59 -9.38
C GLU A 317 24.31 -41.80 -8.14
N ARG A 318 24.58 -42.89 -7.42
CA ARG A 318 23.99 -43.21 -6.12
C ARG A 318 24.50 -42.17 -5.10
N PRO A 319 23.66 -41.59 -4.23
CA PRO A 319 24.17 -40.78 -3.12
C PRO A 319 24.74 -41.70 -2.02
N SER A 320 25.95 -41.40 -1.57
CA SER A 320 26.60 -41.99 -0.40
C SER A 320 25.80 -41.73 0.90
N PRO A 321 25.79 -42.65 1.89
CA PRO A 321 24.98 -42.53 3.09
C PRO A 321 25.76 -41.79 4.19
N CYS A 322 25.69 -40.46 4.23
CA CYS A 322 26.29 -39.71 5.33
C CYS A 322 25.59 -38.38 5.62
N TRP A 323 24.27 -38.35 5.80
CA TRP A 323 23.61 -37.27 6.54
C TRP A 323 22.41 -37.82 7.33
N ARG A 324 22.57 -37.92 8.66
CA ARG A 324 21.47 -38.17 9.62
C ARG A 324 21.10 -36.83 10.28
N PRO A 325 19.81 -36.47 10.41
CA PRO A 325 19.39 -35.31 11.18
C PRO A 325 19.38 -35.65 12.70
N PRO A 326 19.68 -34.70 13.60
CA PRO A 326 19.60 -34.94 15.03
C PRO A 326 18.15 -34.93 15.51
N THR A 327 17.74 -36.02 16.16
CA THR A 327 16.50 -36.15 16.92
C THR A 327 16.62 -35.42 18.26
N TRP A 328 15.77 -34.42 18.48
CA TRP A 328 15.51 -33.86 19.81
C TRP A 328 14.73 -34.90 20.65
N ILE A 329 15.30 -35.32 21.78
CA ILE A 329 14.64 -36.15 22.79
C ILE A 329 14.44 -35.29 24.03
N PHE A 330 13.17 -35.08 24.41
CA PHE A 330 12.77 -34.66 25.75
C PHE A 330 13.01 -35.83 26.72
N GLY A 331 13.77 -35.60 27.79
CA GLY A 331 14.00 -36.58 28.85
C GLY A 331 14.49 -35.90 30.13
N ALA A 332 13.63 -35.90 31.14
CA ALA A 332 13.80 -35.18 32.39
C ALA A 332 14.94 -35.73 33.28
N GLY A 333 15.60 -34.79 33.98
CA GLY A 333 16.08 -34.96 35.36
C GLY A 333 17.33 -35.80 35.61
N ARG A 334 18.45 -35.14 35.90
CA ARG A 334 19.04 -35.07 37.26
C ARG A 334 20.25 -34.14 37.29
N ARG A 335 20.35 -33.38 38.38
CA ARG A 335 21.37 -32.38 38.68
C ARG A 335 22.71 -33.04 39.03
N SER A 336 23.80 -32.49 38.52
CA SER A 336 25.09 -32.40 39.23
C SER A 336 26.01 -31.35 38.58
N THR A 337 26.04 -30.16 39.19
CA THR A 337 27.16 -29.19 39.14
C THR A 337 28.48 -29.84 39.63
N PRO A 338 29.71 -29.36 39.30
CA PRO A 338 30.07 -27.93 39.37
C PRO A 338 31.20 -27.37 38.45
N ARG A 339 31.29 -26.03 38.49
CA ARG A 339 32.48 -25.14 38.38
C ARG A 339 33.31 -25.10 37.09
N GLN A 340 33.12 -24.01 36.32
CA GLN A 340 34.20 -23.42 35.52
C GLN A 340 34.77 -22.20 36.25
N SER A 341 36.06 -22.28 36.56
CA SER A 341 36.89 -21.16 36.96
C SER A 341 37.30 -20.35 35.72
N SER A 342 37.07 -19.05 35.80
CA SER A 342 37.59 -18.01 34.92
C SER A 342 39.11 -18.05 34.79
N ARG A 343 39.62 -17.83 33.57
CA ARG A 343 40.70 -16.87 33.21
C ARG A 343 41.15 -17.13 31.77
N PHE A 344 40.99 -16.15 30.89
CA PHE A 344 41.92 -15.95 29.78
C PHE A 344 42.23 -14.46 29.70
N SER A 345 43.52 -14.17 29.93
CA SER A 345 44.14 -12.87 29.79
C SER A 345 44.62 -12.68 28.35
N SER A 346 44.35 -11.51 27.77
CA SER A 346 45.31 -10.78 26.91
C SER A 346 46.06 -9.77 27.81
N PRO A 347 47.16 -9.08 27.40
CA PRO A 347 47.57 -8.75 26.02
C PRO A 347 49.11 -8.70 25.81
N ALA A 348 49.53 -7.98 24.75
CA ALA A 348 50.84 -7.37 24.46
C ALA A 348 51.74 -8.18 23.51
N SER A 349 52.50 -7.61 22.57
CA SER A 349 52.68 -6.25 22.04
C SER A 349 53.72 -6.37 20.90
N ALA A 350 53.72 -5.48 19.90
CA ALA A 350 54.87 -4.59 19.64
C ALA A 350 54.79 -3.87 18.28
N ARG A 351 54.84 -2.53 18.41
CA ARG A 351 55.44 -1.50 17.55
C ARG A 351 54.75 -1.09 16.25
#